data_AF-A0AAE3LL72-F1
#
_entry.id   AF-A0AAE3LL72-F1
#
_cell.length_a   1.000
_cell.length_b   1.000
_cell.length_c   1.000
_cell.angle_alpha   90.00
_cell.angle_beta   90.00
_cell.angle_gamma   90.00
#
_symmetry.space_group_name_H-M   'P 1'
#
loop_
_entity.id
_entity.type
_entity.pdbx_description
1 polymer ?
#
loop_
_entity_poly.entity_id
_entity_poly.type
_entity_poly.pdbx_seq_one_letter_code
_entity_poly.pdbx_strand_id
1 'polypeptide(L)'
;MNKNRKGFTLVELIVVVTIFGVILGAILNMIKPANNVYHDADATMESNIIGSGLIDYLDDELRYSTNVLVLKDYIGVPDVSNSGTIGASGVTYSNCIVIDNNNLRGYSLKNYSGNDTDTAAKRMGAKGCILNVGKVNTEGLNFNNSAVARGVDFYDNYKFDIGASISKIEEMYTLDVSLTAYQPTYENGSYTFTKTKYKKDAAVNLTNINIDEGDSYNVNDYKDFSVAPDYVTYPRATTAPAGCTAQQEKYYSLDASNTYTYIFYDKTTVSSSKTYSVKFIYSASDPEPTLRGKQIDTKSVKAGTVYKAPPSMSSRTGYGTPYWVDSKNNVADFTTGVTINKDMVFSCVYPPVAPKAQFNVTFENINGSTFTTTKVYDGDFANDPGIPTDMDTIKQDFVKWVYKSDNSKGLTDVSITDSSVVFVPVVQNKHKVEFKLNGSLINASTIYVSDGQYATYPGAIPVPSDTTKIFDKWVVEGKSDDISSTPITSDTVFVAQFKDKPTLPSGSSRIKVHILTKPSNGNHIVCSGNPVDFEVTGQVIRTSTYWGSYMNDQLKVGTDLEILFYSDTINLQIGWTSATVNLTNNGGEYEYWFKDDKLYTSDPS
;
A
#
# COMPACT_ATOMS: atom_id res chain seq x y z
N MET A 1 -57.60 79.28 25.88
CA MET A 1 -56.39 79.73 25.19
C MET A 1 -56.42 79.16 23.77
N ASN A 2 -56.95 79.92 22.79
CA ASN A 2 -57.07 79.48 21.40
C ASN A 2 -55.69 79.53 20.71
N LYS A 3 -55.16 78.37 20.32
CA LYS A 3 -53.98 78.29 19.47
C LYS A 3 -54.39 78.50 18.01
N ASN A 4 -54.19 79.72 17.51
CA ASN A 4 -54.27 80.03 16.08
C ASN A 4 -53.17 79.27 15.34
N ARG A 5 -53.51 78.14 14.70
CA ARG A 5 -52.68 77.55 13.65
C ARG A 5 -52.89 78.37 12.39
N LYS A 6 -51.95 79.26 12.06
CA LYS A 6 -51.94 79.99 10.79
C LYS A 6 -51.73 78.97 9.67
N GLY A 7 -52.73 78.82 8.79
CA GLY A 7 -52.57 78.07 7.53
C GLY A 7 -51.68 78.85 6.56
N PHE A 8 -50.84 78.15 5.82
CA PHE A 8 -50.01 78.73 4.76
C PHE A 8 -50.87 79.34 3.66
N THR A 9 -50.46 80.50 3.13
CA THR A 9 -51.12 81.17 2.00
C THR A 9 -50.72 80.55 0.67
N LEU A 10 -51.59 80.64 -0.35
CA LEU A 10 -51.36 80.05 -1.67
C LEU A 10 -50.11 80.61 -2.38
N VAL A 11 -49.80 81.89 -2.15
CA VAL A 11 -48.58 82.54 -2.69
C VAL A 11 -47.32 81.91 -2.10
N GLU A 12 -47.30 81.64 -0.79
CA GLU A 12 -46.17 80.98 -0.13
C GLU A 12 -45.93 79.58 -0.70
N LEU A 13 -47.00 78.85 -1.04
CA LEU A 13 -46.88 77.50 -1.63
C LEU A 13 -46.29 77.52 -3.05
N ILE A 14 -46.72 78.47 -3.91
CA ILE A 14 -46.18 78.60 -5.28
C ILE A 14 -44.70 78.98 -5.23
N VAL A 15 -44.33 79.92 -4.34
CA VAL A 15 -42.92 80.33 -4.16
C VAL A 15 -42.07 79.14 -3.73
N VAL A 16 -42.54 78.33 -2.76
CA VAL A 16 -41.82 77.14 -2.29
C VAL A 16 -41.64 76.12 -3.43
N VAL A 17 -42.68 75.81 -4.19
CA VAL A 17 -42.59 74.84 -5.31
C VAL A 17 -41.63 75.31 -6.39
N THR A 18 -41.64 76.61 -6.72
CA THR A 18 -40.75 77.19 -7.74
C THR A 18 -39.29 77.14 -7.29
N ILE A 19 -39.01 77.47 -6.02
CA ILE A 19 -37.66 77.36 -5.44
C ILE A 19 -37.19 75.89 -5.44
N PHE A 20 -38.05 74.94 -5.06
CA PHE A 20 -37.73 73.51 -5.15
C PHE A 20 -37.45 73.05 -6.58
N GLY A 21 -38.20 73.54 -7.57
CA GLY A 21 -37.97 73.24 -8.99
C GLY A 21 -36.61 73.73 -9.50
N VAL A 22 -36.22 74.96 -9.14
CA VAL A 22 -34.91 75.52 -9.50
C VAL A 22 -33.77 74.78 -8.80
N ILE A 23 -33.93 74.48 -7.50
CA ILE A 23 -32.93 73.72 -6.73
C ILE A 23 -32.77 72.31 -7.31
N LEU A 24 -33.86 71.62 -7.63
CA LEU A 24 -33.81 70.27 -8.22
C LEU A 24 -33.17 70.30 -9.61
N GLY A 25 -33.49 71.30 -10.44
CA GLY A 25 -32.86 71.49 -11.75
C GLY A 25 -31.35 71.73 -11.65
N ALA A 26 -30.91 72.54 -10.69
CA ALA A 26 -29.50 72.79 -10.42
C ALA A 26 -28.79 71.52 -9.89
N ILE A 27 -29.41 70.78 -8.96
CA ILE A 27 -28.88 69.53 -8.43
C ILE A 27 -28.75 68.47 -9.52
N LEU A 28 -29.76 68.28 -10.37
CA LEU A 28 -29.70 67.31 -11.47
C LEU A 28 -28.60 67.66 -12.49
N ASN A 29 -28.43 68.96 -12.80
CA ASN A 29 -27.34 69.41 -13.66
C ASN A 29 -25.96 69.27 -13.01
N MET A 30 -25.87 69.30 -11.68
CA MET A 30 -24.65 69.05 -10.92
C MET A 30 -24.34 67.55 -10.75
N ILE A 31 -25.37 66.70 -10.65
CA ILE A 31 -25.23 65.23 -10.51
C ILE A 31 -24.84 64.57 -11.83
N LYS A 32 -25.34 65.04 -12.99
CA LYS A 32 -25.05 64.43 -14.29
C LYS A 32 -23.54 64.28 -14.58
N PRO A 33 -22.70 65.32 -14.44
CA PRO A 33 -21.25 65.18 -14.62
C PRO A 33 -20.63 64.21 -13.61
N ALA A 34 -21.05 64.26 -12.34
CA ALA A 34 -20.54 63.37 -11.31
C ALA A 34 -20.89 61.89 -11.58
N ASN A 35 -22.10 61.62 -12.05
CA ASN A 35 -22.54 60.28 -12.43
C ASN A 35 -21.79 59.77 -13.67
N ASN A 36 -21.56 60.64 -14.66
CA ASN A 36 -20.78 60.29 -15.84
C ASN A 36 -19.31 60.01 -15.46
N VAL A 37 -18.72 60.78 -14.55
CA VAL A 37 -17.37 60.52 -14.03
C VAL A 37 -17.31 59.21 -13.25
N TYR A 38 -18.33 58.91 -12.43
CA TYR A 38 -18.42 57.65 -11.71
C TYR A 38 -18.48 56.45 -12.67
N HIS A 39 -19.41 56.45 -13.62
CA HIS A 39 -19.51 55.37 -14.62
C HIS A 39 -18.27 55.27 -15.52
N ASP A 40 -17.66 56.40 -15.88
CA ASP A 40 -16.44 56.40 -16.67
C ASP A 40 -15.23 55.84 -15.88
N ALA A 41 -15.14 56.13 -14.58
CA ALA A 41 -14.11 55.60 -13.69
C ALA A 41 -14.29 54.09 -13.44
N ASP A 42 -15.52 53.66 -13.18
CA ASP A 42 -15.87 52.25 -12.97
C ASP A 42 -15.56 51.40 -14.20
N ALA A 43 -16.03 51.84 -15.39
CA ALA A 43 -15.72 51.17 -16.65
C ALA A 43 -14.20 51.11 -16.98
N THR A 44 -13.46 52.14 -16.55
CA THR A 44 -11.99 52.15 -16.69
C THR A 44 -11.35 51.13 -15.74
N MET A 45 -11.82 51.06 -14.49
CA MET A 45 -11.33 50.08 -13.51
C MET A 45 -11.57 48.64 -13.99
N GLU A 46 -12.78 48.34 -14.48
CA GLU A 46 -13.10 47.02 -15.04
C GLU A 46 -12.20 46.70 -16.25
N SER A 47 -12.09 47.62 -17.21
CA SER A 47 -11.23 47.44 -18.39
C SER A 47 -9.77 47.18 -18.01
N ASN A 48 -9.28 47.85 -16.96
CA ASN A 48 -7.92 47.65 -16.44
C ASN A 48 -7.72 46.25 -15.86
N ILE A 49 -8.70 45.75 -15.10
CA ILE A 49 -8.68 44.41 -14.50
C ILE A 49 -8.69 43.36 -15.61
N ILE A 50 -9.56 43.53 -16.60
CA ILE A 50 -9.67 42.61 -17.74
C ILE A 50 -8.36 42.58 -18.52
N GLY A 51 -7.87 43.73 -18.99
CA GLY A 51 -6.66 43.74 -19.79
C GLY A 51 -5.41 43.30 -19.02
N SER A 52 -5.35 43.54 -17.71
CA SER A 52 -4.29 42.96 -16.87
C SER A 52 -4.39 41.44 -16.78
N GLY A 53 -5.57 40.88 -16.52
CA GLY A 53 -5.74 39.43 -16.45
C GLY A 53 -5.52 38.70 -17.79
N LEU A 54 -5.68 39.39 -18.92
CA LEU A 54 -5.33 38.87 -20.26
C LEU A 54 -3.82 38.87 -20.51
N ILE A 55 -3.11 39.92 -20.07
CA ILE A 55 -1.65 39.97 -20.13
C ILE A 55 -1.04 38.92 -19.22
N ASP A 56 -1.56 38.80 -17.99
CA ASP A 56 -1.13 37.76 -17.04
C ASP A 56 -1.39 36.35 -17.60
N TYR A 57 -2.49 36.17 -18.35
CA TYR A 57 -2.75 34.91 -19.04
C TYR A 57 -1.68 34.59 -20.11
N LEU A 58 -1.33 35.56 -20.96
CA LEU A 58 -0.28 35.36 -21.97
C LEU A 58 1.08 35.13 -21.32
N ASP A 59 1.39 35.84 -20.24
CA ASP A 59 2.61 35.65 -19.45
C ASP A 59 2.68 34.26 -18.81
N ASP A 60 1.59 33.78 -18.19
CA ASP A 60 1.49 32.44 -17.61
C ASP A 60 1.69 31.33 -18.66
N GLU A 61 1.19 31.52 -19.89
CA GLU A 61 1.33 30.55 -20.97
C GLU A 61 2.72 30.59 -21.62
N LEU A 62 3.32 31.77 -21.80
CA LEU A 62 4.47 31.96 -22.67
C LEU A 62 5.81 32.13 -21.94
N ARG A 63 5.82 32.59 -20.68
CA ARG A 63 7.06 32.99 -19.96
C ARG A 63 8.15 31.91 -19.94
N TYR A 64 7.76 30.65 -19.84
CA TYR A 64 8.67 29.50 -19.76
C TYR A 64 8.63 28.59 -20.99
N SER A 65 8.12 29.09 -22.11
CA SER A 65 8.13 28.33 -23.36
C SER A 65 9.56 28.15 -23.86
N THR A 66 9.89 26.96 -24.34
CA THR A 66 11.21 26.64 -24.92
C THR A 66 11.34 27.15 -26.34
N ASN A 67 10.23 27.16 -27.07
CA ASN A 67 10.14 27.58 -28.45
C ASN A 67 8.93 28.50 -28.60
N VAL A 68 9.11 29.65 -29.25
CA VAL A 68 8.01 30.56 -29.60
C VAL A 68 8.17 30.99 -31.07
N LEU A 69 7.03 31.06 -31.77
CA LEU A 69 6.90 31.59 -33.12
C LEU A 69 5.66 32.47 -33.19
N VAL A 70 5.80 33.67 -33.74
CA VAL A 70 4.70 34.62 -33.91
C VAL A 70 4.48 34.91 -35.39
N LEU A 71 3.29 34.59 -35.89
CA LEU A 71 2.83 34.94 -37.23
C LEU A 71 1.76 36.03 -37.09
N LYS A 72 2.18 37.28 -37.26
CA LYS A 72 1.29 38.44 -37.17
C LYS A 72 0.59 38.67 -38.50
N ASP A 73 -0.69 39.02 -38.42
CA ASP A 73 -1.56 39.34 -39.56
C ASP A 73 -1.60 38.23 -40.63
N TYR A 74 -1.60 36.97 -40.19
CA TYR A 74 -1.66 35.79 -41.05
C TYR A 74 -3.08 35.56 -41.58
N ILE A 75 -3.20 35.33 -42.89
CA ILE A 75 -4.48 35.05 -43.55
C ILE A 75 -4.77 33.54 -43.56
N GLY A 76 -5.91 33.15 -43.00
CA GLY A 76 -6.33 31.75 -42.89
C GLY A 76 -5.65 31.03 -41.72
N VAL A 77 -5.55 29.71 -41.78
CA VAL A 77 -4.90 28.88 -40.74
C VAL A 77 -3.55 28.37 -41.24
N PRO A 78 -2.46 28.48 -40.44
CA PRO A 78 -1.18 27.88 -40.79
C PRO A 78 -1.24 26.35 -40.84
N ASP A 79 -0.66 25.75 -41.88
CA ASP A 79 -0.57 24.29 -42.04
C ASP A 79 0.58 23.73 -41.22
N VAL A 80 0.22 22.99 -40.17
CA VAL A 80 1.15 22.34 -39.24
C VAL A 80 0.95 20.82 -39.21
N SER A 81 0.29 20.26 -40.23
CA SER A 81 -0.08 18.83 -40.32
C SER A 81 1.13 17.89 -40.29
N ASN A 82 2.31 18.34 -40.71
CA ASN A 82 3.58 17.63 -40.56
C ASN A 82 4.13 17.73 -39.11
N SER A 83 3.45 17.07 -38.17
CA SER A 83 3.90 16.90 -36.77
C SER A 83 4.11 18.20 -35.97
N GLY A 84 3.37 19.28 -36.30
CA GLY A 84 3.48 20.55 -35.58
C GLY A 84 4.70 21.39 -35.93
N THR A 85 5.39 21.07 -37.02
CA THR A 85 6.49 21.89 -37.55
C THR A 85 5.96 22.96 -38.50
N ILE A 86 6.49 24.17 -38.38
CA ILE A 86 6.21 25.27 -39.30
C ILE A 86 7.34 26.30 -39.24
N GLY A 87 7.64 26.94 -40.38
CA GLY A 87 8.74 27.89 -40.50
C GLY A 87 10.06 27.24 -40.91
N ALA A 88 11.12 28.05 -41.01
CA ALA A 88 12.42 27.62 -41.50
C ALA A 88 13.22 26.77 -40.49
N SER A 89 12.92 26.88 -39.18
CA SER A 89 13.68 26.24 -38.10
C SER A 89 13.43 24.72 -38.01
N GLY A 90 12.31 24.22 -38.54
CA GLY A 90 11.94 22.80 -38.44
C GLY A 90 11.58 22.33 -37.01
N VAL A 91 11.42 23.28 -36.08
CA VAL A 91 11.04 23.03 -34.68
C VAL A 91 9.56 22.64 -34.58
N THR A 92 9.25 21.69 -33.69
CA THR A 92 7.89 21.27 -33.37
C THR A 92 7.29 22.16 -32.28
N TYR A 93 6.05 22.61 -32.47
CA TYR A 93 5.28 23.33 -31.47
C TYR A 93 4.16 22.44 -30.92
N SER A 94 3.87 22.55 -29.62
CA SER A 94 2.85 21.73 -28.97
C SER A 94 1.52 22.46 -28.77
N ASN A 95 1.53 23.80 -28.70
CA ASN A 95 0.34 24.61 -28.43
C ASN A 95 0.29 25.84 -29.35
N CYS A 96 -0.91 26.41 -29.49
CA CYS A 96 -1.12 27.64 -30.23
C CYS A 96 -2.16 28.53 -29.56
N ILE A 97 -1.79 29.80 -29.39
CA ILE A 97 -2.69 30.89 -29.06
C ILE A 97 -3.00 31.65 -30.35
N VAL A 98 -4.27 31.99 -30.55
CA VAL A 98 -4.74 32.80 -31.68
C VAL A 98 -5.37 34.07 -31.14
N ILE A 99 -4.87 35.21 -31.59
CA ILE A 99 -5.47 36.51 -31.31
C ILE A 99 -6.42 36.82 -32.47
N ASP A 100 -7.71 36.87 -32.15
CA ASP A 100 -8.78 37.16 -33.11
C ASP A 100 -9.41 38.51 -32.81
N ASN A 101 -9.03 39.52 -33.60
CA ASN A 101 -9.60 40.86 -33.58
C ASN A 101 -10.76 41.04 -34.58
N ASN A 102 -11.01 40.06 -35.45
CA ASN A 102 -11.84 40.21 -36.64
C ASN A 102 -13.24 39.65 -36.48
N ASN A 103 -13.36 38.47 -35.89
CA ASN A 103 -14.65 37.83 -35.66
C ASN A 103 -15.32 38.31 -34.37
N LEU A 104 -16.62 38.04 -34.26
CA LEU A 104 -17.34 38.22 -33.00
C LEU A 104 -16.72 37.32 -31.92
N ARG A 105 -16.66 37.81 -30.69
CA ARG A 105 -16.09 37.03 -29.58
C ARG A 105 -16.79 35.68 -29.44
N GLY A 106 -16.00 34.61 -29.39
CA GLY A 106 -16.49 33.23 -29.25
C GLY A 106 -16.94 32.57 -30.56
N TYR A 107 -16.73 33.22 -31.72
CA TYR A 107 -17.11 32.68 -33.04
C TYR A 107 -16.47 31.31 -33.36
N SER A 108 -15.29 31.04 -32.81
CA SER A 108 -14.58 29.77 -32.94
C SER A 108 -15.12 28.63 -32.06
N LEU A 109 -15.98 28.93 -31.09
CA LEU A 109 -16.45 27.94 -30.12
C LEU A 109 -17.50 27.02 -30.74
N LYS A 110 -17.43 25.73 -30.40
CA LYS A 110 -18.34 24.69 -30.94
C LYS A 110 -19.82 24.97 -30.64
N ASN A 111 -20.11 25.59 -29.50
CA ASN A 111 -21.45 25.93 -29.06
C ASN A 111 -21.91 27.32 -29.53
N TYR A 112 -21.15 28.01 -30.39
CA TYR A 112 -21.56 29.28 -30.95
C TYR A 112 -22.76 29.08 -31.89
N SER A 113 -23.92 29.64 -31.51
CA SER A 113 -25.16 29.45 -32.25
C SER A 113 -25.55 30.65 -33.12
N GLY A 114 -24.86 31.79 -32.99
CA GLY A 114 -25.16 33.02 -33.74
C GLY A 114 -26.59 33.57 -33.53
N ASN A 115 -27.35 33.01 -32.60
CA ASN A 115 -28.75 33.34 -32.32
C ASN A 115 -28.86 34.19 -31.05
N ASP A 116 -29.94 34.98 -30.92
CA ASP A 116 -30.25 35.90 -29.83
C ASP A 116 -30.41 35.22 -28.45
N THR A 117 -30.33 33.89 -28.35
CA THR A 117 -30.33 33.16 -27.08
C THR A 117 -28.92 32.94 -26.53
N ASP A 118 -27.89 33.12 -27.35
CA ASP A 118 -26.49 32.91 -27.03
C ASP A 118 -25.82 34.23 -26.63
N THR A 119 -25.01 34.21 -25.58
CA THR A 119 -24.42 35.43 -25.01
C THR A 119 -23.48 36.13 -25.99
N ALA A 120 -23.00 35.46 -27.04
CA ALA A 120 -22.08 36.04 -28.00
C ALA A 120 -22.70 37.15 -28.88
N ALA A 121 -23.96 36.98 -29.34
CA ALA A 121 -24.69 38.03 -30.05
C ALA A 121 -25.19 39.15 -29.11
N LYS A 122 -25.43 38.81 -27.83
CA LYS A 122 -25.85 39.76 -26.78
C LYS A 122 -24.77 40.72 -26.30
N ARG A 123 -23.48 40.47 -26.57
CA ARG A 123 -22.34 41.33 -26.18
C ARG A 123 -22.16 42.53 -27.11
N MET A 124 -23.27 43.07 -27.62
CA MET A 124 -23.27 44.32 -28.39
C MET A 124 -22.36 44.29 -29.63
N GLY A 125 -22.09 43.11 -30.19
CA GLY A 125 -21.21 42.93 -31.36
C GLY A 125 -19.71 43.06 -31.05
N ALA A 126 -19.28 42.90 -29.79
CA ALA A 126 -17.88 43.04 -29.40
C ALA A 126 -16.94 42.03 -30.11
N LYS A 127 -15.79 42.54 -30.55
CA LYS A 127 -14.68 41.79 -31.18
C LYS A 127 -13.45 41.82 -30.28
N GLY A 128 -12.43 41.05 -30.65
CA GLY A 128 -11.19 40.96 -29.89
C GLY A 128 -11.28 39.93 -28.79
N CYS A 129 -10.57 38.82 -28.99
CA CYS A 129 -10.38 37.79 -28.00
C CYS A 129 -9.08 37.02 -28.23
N ILE A 130 -8.61 36.38 -27.16
CA ILE A 130 -7.49 35.46 -27.20
C ILE A 130 -8.09 34.06 -27.14
N LEU A 131 -7.81 33.26 -28.16
CA LEU A 131 -8.22 31.88 -28.27
C LEU A 131 -7.03 31.00 -27.91
N ASN A 132 -7.22 30.11 -26.95
CA ASN A 132 -6.34 28.97 -26.80
C ASN A 132 -6.91 27.84 -27.66
N VAL A 133 -6.25 27.53 -28.77
CA VAL A 133 -6.68 26.46 -29.69
C VAL A 133 -6.26 25.08 -29.16
N GLY A 134 -5.43 25.05 -28.12
CA GLY A 134 -4.96 23.84 -27.46
C GLY A 134 -3.78 23.23 -28.21
N LYS A 135 -3.80 21.90 -28.32
CA LYS A 135 -2.68 21.11 -28.82
C LYS A 135 -2.57 21.16 -30.34
N VAL A 136 -1.35 21.43 -30.81
CA VAL A 136 -0.94 21.19 -32.20
C VAL A 136 -0.70 19.68 -32.36
N ASN A 137 -1.33 19.04 -33.33
CA ASN A 137 -1.20 17.61 -33.58
C ASN A 137 -0.98 17.32 -35.07
N THR A 138 -0.90 16.03 -35.43
CA THR A 138 -0.70 15.58 -36.81
C THR A 138 -1.89 15.89 -37.75
N GLU A 139 -3.04 16.31 -37.21
CA GLU A 139 -4.21 16.73 -38.00
C GLU A 139 -4.17 18.25 -38.30
N GLY A 140 -3.17 18.97 -37.80
CA GLY A 140 -3.03 20.42 -37.93
C GLY A 140 -3.57 21.18 -36.71
N LEU A 141 -3.80 22.49 -36.87
CA LEU A 141 -4.51 23.29 -35.87
C LEU A 141 -6.00 22.96 -35.93
N ASN A 142 -6.63 22.69 -34.79
CA ASN A 142 -8.05 22.32 -34.75
C ASN A 142 -8.84 23.14 -33.72
N PHE A 143 -9.74 24.00 -34.21
CA PHE A 143 -10.57 24.88 -33.38
C PHE A 143 -11.68 24.16 -32.60
N ASN A 144 -11.91 22.86 -32.81
CA ASN A 144 -12.85 22.08 -31.99
C ASN A 144 -12.48 22.06 -30.50
N ASN A 145 -11.20 22.19 -30.19
CA ASN A 145 -10.69 22.25 -28.81
C ASN A 145 -10.47 23.70 -28.34
N SER A 146 -10.89 24.69 -29.12
CA SER A 146 -10.61 26.08 -28.79
C SER A 146 -11.42 26.56 -27.59
N ALA A 147 -10.76 27.35 -26.75
CA ALA A 147 -11.37 28.03 -25.61
C ALA A 147 -10.95 29.50 -25.61
N VAL A 148 -11.86 30.39 -25.22
CA VAL A 148 -11.52 31.80 -25.02
C VAL A 148 -10.76 31.94 -23.69
N ALA A 149 -9.60 32.59 -23.71
CA ALA A 149 -8.74 32.77 -22.54
C ALA A 149 -9.52 33.39 -21.36
N ARG A 150 -9.39 32.84 -20.14
CA ARG A 150 -10.18 33.26 -18.95
C ARG A 150 -11.72 33.15 -19.10
N GLY A 151 -12.21 32.59 -20.20
CA GLY A 151 -13.64 32.47 -20.50
C GLY A 151 -14.21 33.70 -21.19
N VAL A 152 -15.31 33.51 -21.93
CA VAL A 152 -15.96 34.60 -22.67
C VAL A 152 -16.45 35.72 -21.74
N ASP A 153 -17.01 35.40 -20.58
CA ASP A 153 -17.60 36.37 -19.64
C ASP A 153 -16.56 37.32 -19.04
N PHE A 154 -15.28 36.91 -18.98
CA PHE A 154 -14.20 37.76 -18.48
C PHE A 154 -13.99 39.02 -19.32
N TYR A 155 -14.28 38.97 -20.62
CA TYR A 155 -14.15 40.14 -21.50
C TYR A 155 -15.33 41.10 -21.42
N ASP A 156 -16.41 40.68 -20.74
CA ASP A 156 -17.68 41.40 -20.66
C ASP A 156 -18.15 41.91 -22.04
N ASN A 157 -18.48 43.19 -22.12
CA ASN A 157 -19.14 43.87 -23.23
C ASN A 157 -18.20 44.76 -24.05
N TYR A 158 -16.93 44.84 -23.65
CA TYR A 158 -15.93 45.68 -24.29
C TYR A 158 -15.44 45.05 -25.59
N LYS A 159 -15.08 45.87 -26.59
CA LYS A 159 -14.27 45.44 -27.73
C LYS A 159 -12.79 45.58 -27.37
N PHE A 160 -11.96 44.62 -27.76
CA PHE A 160 -10.51 44.71 -27.59
C PHE A 160 -9.81 44.74 -28.95
N ASP A 161 -8.85 45.64 -29.10
CA ASP A 161 -7.86 45.57 -30.17
C ASP A 161 -6.55 45.10 -29.54
N ILE A 162 -6.11 43.88 -29.89
CA ILE A 162 -4.97 43.21 -29.28
C ILE A 162 -3.86 43.08 -30.32
N GLY A 163 -2.73 43.73 -30.09
CA GLY A 163 -1.53 43.60 -30.92
C GLY A 163 -0.47 42.76 -30.23
N ALA A 164 0.30 41.99 -31.00
CA ALA A 164 1.45 41.25 -30.51
C ALA A 164 2.64 41.43 -31.47
N SER A 165 3.82 41.70 -30.91
CA SER A 165 5.07 41.87 -31.63
C SER A 165 6.24 41.31 -30.82
N ILE A 166 7.36 41.01 -31.47
CA ILE A 166 8.59 40.60 -30.80
C ILE A 166 9.56 41.77 -30.75
N SER A 167 10.14 42.00 -29.58
CA SER A 167 11.20 42.98 -29.34
C SER A 167 12.40 42.32 -28.67
N LYS A 168 13.55 43.00 -28.72
CA LYS A 168 14.77 42.59 -28.01
C LYS A 168 15.16 43.67 -27.01
N ILE A 169 15.24 43.30 -25.74
CA ILE A 169 15.72 44.16 -24.65
C ILE A 169 17.02 43.57 -24.15
N GLU A 170 18.13 44.28 -24.39
CA GLU A 170 19.50 43.79 -24.13
C GLU A 170 19.77 42.46 -24.85
N GLU A 171 19.96 41.36 -24.11
CA GLU A 171 20.18 40.01 -24.63
C GLU A 171 18.91 39.15 -24.68
N MET A 172 17.78 39.64 -24.13
CA MET A 172 16.54 38.88 -24.00
C MET A 172 15.51 39.28 -25.05
N TYR A 173 14.77 38.30 -25.57
CA TYR A 173 13.60 38.54 -26.40
C TYR A 173 12.34 38.68 -25.54
N THR A 174 11.46 39.62 -25.91
CA THR A 174 10.17 39.84 -25.27
C THR A 174 9.04 39.74 -26.30
N LEU A 175 7.89 39.23 -25.87
CA LEU A 175 6.63 39.40 -26.59
C LEU A 175 5.95 40.66 -26.06
N ASP A 176 5.96 41.70 -26.88
CA ASP A 176 5.27 42.95 -26.59
C ASP A 176 3.81 42.82 -27.02
N VAL A 177 2.92 42.87 -26.04
CA VAL A 177 1.48 42.80 -26.22
C VAL A 177 0.88 44.16 -25.92
N SER A 178 0.09 44.68 -26.86
CA SER A 178 -0.70 45.89 -26.69
C SER A 178 -2.17 45.53 -26.66
N LEU A 179 -2.91 46.12 -25.72
CA LEU A 179 -4.33 45.87 -25.57
C LEU A 179 -5.05 47.20 -25.37
N THR A 180 -5.97 47.50 -26.29
CA THR A 180 -6.83 48.68 -26.22
C THR A 180 -8.29 48.25 -26.07
N ALA A 181 -8.94 48.70 -25.00
CA ALA A 181 -10.34 48.40 -24.71
C ALA A 181 -11.25 49.57 -25.11
N TYR A 182 -12.35 49.24 -25.77
CA TYR A 182 -13.38 50.16 -26.23
C TYR A 182 -14.72 49.81 -25.58
N GLN A 183 -15.35 50.80 -24.98
CA GLN A 183 -16.69 50.65 -24.43
C GLN A 183 -17.74 50.71 -25.55
N PRO A 184 -18.80 49.89 -25.51
CA PRO A 184 -19.92 50.02 -26.42
C PRO A 184 -20.68 51.32 -26.15
N THR A 185 -20.92 52.10 -27.20
CA THR A 185 -21.82 53.24 -27.22
C THR A 185 -22.99 52.90 -28.12
N TYR A 186 -24.21 53.08 -27.65
CA TYR A 186 -25.39 52.85 -28.48
C TYR A 186 -25.69 54.08 -29.34
N GLU A 187 -25.50 53.97 -30.65
CA GLU A 187 -25.69 55.05 -31.62
C GLU A 187 -26.38 54.52 -32.89
N ASN A 188 -27.38 55.24 -33.41
CA ASN A 188 -28.06 54.91 -34.67
C ASN A 188 -28.62 53.48 -34.76
N GLY A 189 -29.12 52.92 -33.65
CA GLY A 189 -29.74 51.59 -33.63
C GLY A 189 -28.76 50.42 -33.53
N SER A 190 -27.47 50.69 -33.35
CA SER A 190 -26.42 49.68 -33.15
C SER A 190 -25.45 50.13 -32.07
N TYR A 191 -24.70 49.18 -31.51
CA TYR A 191 -23.56 49.51 -30.68
C TYR A 191 -22.33 49.80 -31.55
N THR A 192 -21.61 50.86 -31.19
CA THR A 192 -20.34 51.29 -31.80
C THR A 192 -19.24 51.29 -30.74
N PHE A 193 -18.00 51.09 -31.15
CA PHE A 193 -16.85 50.94 -30.24
C PHE A 193 -15.77 51.98 -30.54
N THR A 194 -16.11 53.26 -30.38
CA THR A 194 -15.24 54.39 -30.74
C THR A 194 -14.53 55.02 -29.53
N LYS A 195 -15.11 54.91 -28.33
CA LYS A 195 -14.56 55.51 -27.10
C LYS A 195 -13.51 54.58 -26.48
N THR A 196 -12.23 54.91 -26.66
CA THR A 196 -11.13 54.27 -25.94
C THR A 196 -11.23 54.55 -24.45
N LYS A 197 -11.14 53.49 -23.63
CA LYS A 197 -11.18 53.61 -22.17
C LYS A 197 -9.86 53.24 -21.53
N TYR A 198 -9.29 52.16 -22.02
CA TYR A 198 -8.08 51.61 -21.47
C TYR A 198 -7.12 51.25 -22.58
N LYS A 199 -5.85 51.54 -22.35
CA LYS A 199 -4.75 51.04 -23.14
C LYS A 199 -3.70 50.51 -22.17
N LYS A 200 -3.25 49.28 -22.39
CA LYS A 200 -2.10 48.70 -21.69
C LYS A 200 -1.17 48.06 -22.69
N ASP A 201 0.08 48.41 -22.55
CA ASP A 201 1.19 47.79 -23.23
C ASP A 201 1.97 46.99 -22.17
N ALA A 202 2.35 45.77 -22.48
CA ALA A 202 3.14 44.91 -21.60
C ALA A 202 4.12 44.06 -22.40
N ALA A 203 5.31 43.86 -21.84
CA ALA A 203 6.29 42.93 -22.36
C ALA A 203 6.23 41.64 -21.55
N VAL A 204 6.00 40.51 -22.20
CA VAL A 204 6.12 39.18 -21.62
C VAL A 204 7.55 38.72 -21.82
N ASN A 205 8.26 38.49 -20.71
CA ASN A 205 9.62 37.99 -20.74
C ASN A 205 9.64 36.52 -21.16
N LEU A 206 10.42 36.20 -22.19
CA LEU A 206 10.53 34.85 -22.71
C LEU A 206 11.78 34.16 -22.14
N THR A 207 11.73 33.86 -20.84
CA THR A 207 12.90 33.53 -20.02
C THR A 207 13.60 32.21 -20.42
N ASN A 208 12.87 31.24 -20.97
CA ASN A 208 13.38 29.89 -21.26
C ASN A 208 13.54 29.57 -22.74
N ILE A 209 13.45 30.55 -23.63
CA ILE A 209 13.60 30.25 -25.06
C ILE A 209 15.07 29.93 -25.37
N ASN A 210 15.29 28.78 -26.00
CA ASN A 210 16.59 28.28 -26.48
C ASN A 210 17.71 28.25 -25.40
N ILE A 211 17.48 27.55 -24.30
CA ILE A 211 18.54 27.19 -23.33
C ILE A 211 19.15 25.85 -23.74
N ASP A 212 20.01 25.85 -24.77
CA ASP A 212 21.03 24.83 -24.93
C ASP A 212 22.34 25.33 -24.29
N GLU A 213 23.17 24.41 -23.79
CA GLU A 213 24.41 24.70 -23.06
C GLU A 213 25.42 25.40 -24.00
N GLY A 214 25.37 26.73 -24.05
CA GLY A 214 26.24 27.57 -24.90
C GLY A 214 25.52 28.45 -25.93
N ASP A 215 24.17 28.40 -26.02
CA ASP A 215 23.41 29.18 -27.00
C ASP A 215 22.88 30.53 -26.48
N SER A 216 22.66 31.45 -27.42
CA SER A 216 22.05 32.75 -27.18
C SER A 216 20.52 32.63 -27.16
N TYR A 217 19.84 33.40 -26.28
CA TYR A 217 18.38 33.51 -26.27
C TYR A 217 17.89 33.82 -27.69
N ASN A 218 17.12 32.94 -28.34
CA ASN A 218 16.72 33.11 -29.74
C ASN A 218 15.24 32.75 -29.93
N VAL A 219 14.40 33.72 -30.30
CA VAL A 219 13.04 33.43 -30.82
C VAL A 219 13.18 32.76 -32.19
N ASN A 220 12.49 31.63 -32.40
CA ASN A 220 12.66 30.82 -33.61
C ASN A 220 12.27 31.58 -34.89
N ASP A 221 11.14 32.30 -34.88
CA ASP A 221 10.84 33.30 -35.92
C ASP A 221 9.76 34.30 -35.46
N TYR A 222 9.82 35.51 -36.02
CA TYR A 222 8.73 36.49 -36.00
C TYR A 222 8.49 36.92 -37.45
N LYS A 223 7.26 36.68 -37.93
CA LYS A 223 6.89 37.02 -39.30
C LYS A 223 5.64 37.91 -39.31
N ASP A 224 5.80 39.10 -39.88
CA ASP A 224 4.70 40.04 -40.12
C ASP A 224 4.19 39.92 -41.57
N PHE A 225 3.02 39.32 -41.72
CA PHE A 225 2.39 39.09 -43.03
C PHE A 225 1.73 40.36 -43.60
N SER A 226 1.55 41.41 -42.79
CA SER A 226 1.08 42.72 -43.29
C SER A 226 2.15 43.43 -44.14
N VAL A 227 3.43 43.10 -43.93
CA VAL A 227 4.57 43.72 -44.62
C VAL A 227 5.06 42.85 -45.77
N ALA A 228 5.35 41.57 -45.51
CA ALA A 228 5.95 40.67 -46.50
C ALA A 228 5.44 39.24 -46.30
N PRO A 229 4.29 38.85 -46.89
CA PRO A 229 3.73 37.51 -46.73
C PRO A 229 4.65 36.44 -47.33
N ASP A 230 4.86 35.34 -46.60
CA ASP A 230 5.64 34.19 -47.05
C ASP A 230 4.88 32.89 -46.77
N TYR A 231 4.05 32.48 -47.73
CA TYR A 231 3.30 31.22 -47.64
C TYR A 231 4.06 30.01 -48.17
N VAL A 232 5.34 30.17 -48.55
CA VAL A 232 6.22 29.05 -48.93
C VAL A 232 6.83 28.47 -47.67
N THR A 233 7.41 29.32 -46.82
CA THR A 233 7.98 28.92 -45.53
C THR A 233 6.90 28.67 -44.46
N TYR A 234 5.77 29.37 -44.57
CA TYR A 234 4.63 29.28 -43.65
C TYR A 234 3.34 28.88 -44.40
N PRO A 235 3.24 27.62 -44.86
CA PRO A 235 2.13 27.16 -45.70
C PRO A 235 0.77 27.31 -45.01
N ARG A 236 -0.29 27.46 -45.82
CA ARG A 236 -1.68 27.60 -45.35
C ARG A 236 -2.41 26.27 -45.45
N ALA A 237 -3.18 25.94 -44.41
CA ALA A 237 -4.10 24.81 -44.45
C ALA A 237 -5.23 25.15 -45.45
N THR A 238 -5.47 24.24 -46.39
CA THR A 238 -6.50 24.42 -47.42
C THR A 238 -7.80 23.69 -47.10
N THR A 239 -7.78 22.81 -46.10
CA THR A 239 -8.91 21.96 -45.71
C THR A 239 -9.08 22.01 -44.19
N ALA A 240 -10.31 22.23 -43.74
CA ALA A 240 -10.63 22.17 -42.31
C ALA A 240 -10.64 20.70 -41.82
N PRO A 241 -10.20 20.42 -40.58
CA PRO A 241 -10.32 19.10 -39.97
C PRO A 241 -11.77 18.60 -39.90
N ALA A 242 -11.94 17.28 -39.89
CA ALA A 242 -13.26 16.66 -39.79
C ALA A 242 -13.98 17.07 -38.49
N GLY A 243 -15.28 17.35 -38.59
CA GLY A 243 -16.12 17.68 -37.44
C GLY A 243 -16.08 19.14 -36.99
N CYS A 244 -15.39 20.03 -37.72
CA CYS A 244 -15.52 21.48 -37.53
C CYS A 244 -16.96 21.95 -37.78
N THR A 245 -17.37 23.00 -37.05
CA THR A 245 -18.63 23.70 -37.33
C THR A 245 -18.47 24.63 -38.54
N ALA A 246 -19.59 25.05 -39.15
CA ALA A 246 -19.56 25.99 -40.28
C ALA A 246 -18.84 27.31 -39.95
N GLN A 247 -18.90 27.75 -38.70
CA GLN A 247 -18.19 28.95 -38.22
C GLN A 247 -16.68 28.71 -38.12
N GLN A 248 -16.26 27.53 -37.66
CA GLN A 248 -14.85 27.16 -37.57
C GLN A 248 -14.23 26.96 -38.95
N GLU A 249 -14.97 26.40 -39.91
CA GLU A 249 -14.54 26.24 -41.31
C GLU A 249 -14.16 27.58 -41.94
N LYS A 250 -14.81 28.69 -41.53
CA LYS A 250 -14.49 30.03 -42.03
C LYS A 250 -13.05 30.44 -41.76
N TYR A 251 -12.44 30.02 -40.64
CA TYR A 251 -11.04 30.34 -40.31
C TYR A 251 -10.07 29.79 -41.36
N TYR A 252 -10.42 28.69 -42.04
CA TYR A 252 -9.57 28.05 -43.07
C TYR A 252 -9.73 28.69 -44.45
N SER A 253 -10.65 29.63 -44.62
CA SER A 253 -10.82 30.31 -45.91
C SER A 253 -9.77 31.39 -46.14
N LEU A 254 -9.31 31.49 -47.38
CA LEU A 254 -8.22 32.37 -47.80
C LEU A 254 -8.65 33.83 -48.05
N ASP A 255 -9.81 34.24 -47.52
CA ASP A 255 -10.32 35.60 -47.61
C ASP A 255 -9.46 36.55 -46.77
N ALA A 256 -9.12 37.72 -47.33
CA ALA A 256 -8.28 38.72 -46.66
C ALA A 256 -8.88 39.23 -45.32
N SER A 257 -10.19 39.12 -45.13
CA SER A 257 -10.84 39.44 -43.85
C SER A 257 -10.56 38.44 -42.73
N ASN A 258 -10.05 37.24 -43.03
CA ASN A 258 -9.66 36.23 -42.05
C ASN A 258 -8.19 36.34 -41.67
N THR A 259 -7.84 37.52 -41.17
CA THR A 259 -6.50 37.84 -40.72
C THR A 259 -6.40 37.62 -39.21
N TYR A 260 -5.42 36.87 -38.73
CA TYR A 260 -5.25 36.57 -37.30
C TYR A 260 -3.79 36.62 -36.91
N THR A 261 -3.50 36.78 -35.62
CA THR A 261 -2.13 36.58 -35.11
C THR A 261 -2.04 35.23 -34.42
N TYR A 262 -1.12 34.39 -34.90
CA TYR A 262 -0.84 33.07 -34.34
C TYR A 262 0.43 33.12 -33.51
N ILE A 263 0.36 32.62 -32.28
CA ILE A 263 1.49 32.46 -31.38
C ILE A 263 1.63 30.96 -31.11
N PHE A 264 2.58 30.33 -31.80
CA PHE A 264 2.93 28.95 -31.55
C PHE A 264 3.95 28.89 -30.44
N TYR A 265 3.76 27.94 -29.53
CA TYR A 265 4.64 27.76 -28.40
C TYR A 265 4.69 26.31 -27.95
N ASP A 266 5.83 25.91 -27.42
CA ASP A 266 5.92 24.67 -26.65
C ASP A 266 5.77 25.00 -25.18
N LYS A 267 4.70 24.46 -24.58
CA LYS A 267 4.54 24.49 -23.13
C LYS A 267 5.19 23.24 -22.61
N THR A 268 6.52 23.27 -22.50
CA THR A 268 7.16 22.42 -21.51
C THR A 268 6.59 22.86 -20.17
N THR A 269 5.66 22.08 -19.61
CA THR A 269 5.40 22.10 -18.16
C THR A 269 6.78 21.97 -17.58
N VAL A 270 7.31 23.06 -17.04
CA VAL A 270 8.73 23.24 -16.73
C VAL A 270 9.33 21.88 -16.44
N SER A 271 10.05 21.30 -17.40
CA SER A 271 11.08 20.36 -17.01
C SER A 271 12.11 21.27 -16.37
N SER A 272 11.81 21.68 -15.15
CA SER A 272 12.71 22.42 -14.33
C SER A 272 13.90 21.49 -14.18
N SER A 273 14.98 21.77 -14.89
CA SER A 273 16.30 21.37 -14.43
C SER A 273 16.49 21.80 -12.97
N LYS A 274 15.75 22.85 -12.54
CA LYS A 274 15.54 23.19 -11.13
C LYS A 274 14.82 22.08 -10.37
N THR A 275 15.61 21.25 -9.73
CA THR A 275 15.16 20.34 -8.69
C THR A 275 15.16 21.04 -7.34
N TYR A 276 14.14 20.79 -6.52
CA TYR A 276 14.11 21.18 -5.12
C TYR A 276 14.52 20.01 -4.23
N SER A 277 15.22 20.32 -3.15
CA SER A 277 15.56 19.35 -2.13
C SER A 277 14.33 19.06 -1.28
N VAL A 278 13.88 17.80 -1.28
CA VAL A 278 12.87 17.29 -0.37
C VAL A 278 13.56 16.46 0.70
N LYS A 279 13.64 16.98 1.92
CA LYS A 279 14.26 16.29 3.07
C LYS A 279 13.19 15.66 3.94
N PHE A 280 13.46 14.44 4.38
CA PHE A 280 12.66 13.73 5.37
C PHE A 280 13.48 13.60 6.64
N ILE A 281 12.94 14.01 7.79
CA ILE A 281 13.61 13.98 9.08
C ILE A 281 12.73 13.37 10.16
N TYR A 282 13.32 12.88 11.24
CA TYR A 282 12.58 12.58 12.46
C TYR A 282 12.13 13.87 13.13
N SER A 283 10.87 13.93 13.61
CA SER A 283 10.36 15.09 14.35
C SER A 283 11.21 15.38 15.59
N ALA A 284 11.22 16.65 16.02
CA ALA A 284 11.77 17.04 17.32
C ALA A 284 11.05 16.35 18.50
N SER A 285 9.81 15.91 18.29
CA SER A 285 9.00 15.13 19.24
C SER A 285 9.19 13.61 19.13
N ASP A 286 10.17 13.14 18.35
CA ASP A 286 10.39 11.70 18.17
C ASP A 286 10.62 10.98 19.51
N PRO A 287 10.02 9.79 19.72
CA PRO A 287 10.13 9.10 20.99
C PRO A 287 11.53 8.59 21.32
N GLU A 288 12.38 8.37 20.31
CA GLU A 288 13.78 8.00 20.50
C GLU A 288 14.66 9.27 20.51
N PRO A 289 15.19 9.71 21.66
CA PRO A 289 15.92 10.97 21.76
C PRO A 289 17.12 11.07 20.83
N THR A 290 17.76 9.94 20.53
CA THR A 290 18.94 9.89 19.66
C THR A 290 18.63 10.07 18.16
N LEU A 291 17.35 10.00 17.78
CA LEU A 291 16.89 10.14 16.38
C LEU A 291 16.29 11.52 16.08
N ARG A 292 15.85 12.29 17.09
CA ARG A 292 15.21 13.61 16.93
C ARG A 292 16.00 14.51 15.99
N GLY A 293 15.34 15.01 14.94
CA GLY A 293 15.93 15.92 13.96
C GLY A 293 16.94 15.28 12.98
N LYS A 294 17.25 13.98 13.11
CA LYS A 294 18.14 13.31 12.16
C LYS A 294 17.44 13.13 10.81
N GLN A 295 18.24 13.24 9.75
CA GLN A 295 17.80 13.00 8.38
C GLN A 295 17.51 11.51 8.16
N ILE A 296 16.32 11.23 7.63
CA ILE A 296 15.87 9.90 7.20
C ILE A 296 16.24 9.70 5.74
N ASP A 297 15.88 10.65 4.87
CA ASP A 297 16.12 10.59 3.43
C ASP A 297 16.20 12.00 2.84
N THR A 298 16.77 12.14 1.65
CA THR A 298 16.73 13.38 0.86
C THR A 298 16.61 13.03 -0.60
N LYS A 299 15.64 13.65 -1.27
CA LYS A 299 15.38 13.48 -2.70
C LYS A 299 15.54 14.82 -3.41
N SER A 300 16.13 14.76 -4.60
CA SER A 300 16.11 15.86 -5.55
C SER A 300 14.89 15.68 -6.45
N VAL A 301 13.90 16.55 -6.33
CA VAL A 301 12.59 16.40 -6.99
C VAL A 301 12.36 17.58 -7.92
N LYS A 302 11.93 17.33 -9.16
CA LYS A 302 11.64 18.39 -10.14
C LYS A 302 10.53 19.31 -9.61
N ALA A 303 10.68 20.62 -9.80
CA ALA A 303 9.64 21.60 -9.48
C ALA A 303 8.31 21.24 -10.17
N GLY A 304 7.19 21.50 -9.50
CA GLY A 304 5.85 21.17 -9.99
C GLY A 304 5.47 19.69 -9.86
N THR A 305 6.41 18.80 -9.48
CA THR A 305 6.09 17.37 -9.28
C THR A 305 5.11 17.21 -8.12
N VAL A 306 4.03 16.46 -8.36
CA VAL A 306 3.16 15.95 -7.30
C VAL A 306 3.80 14.70 -6.70
N TYR A 307 4.47 14.87 -5.57
CA TYR A 307 5.22 13.81 -4.90
C TYR A 307 4.31 12.96 -4.02
N LYS A 308 4.39 11.62 -4.16
CA LYS A 308 3.49 10.66 -3.49
C LYS A 308 4.19 9.54 -2.71
N ALA A 309 5.51 9.46 -2.79
CA ALA A 309 6.28 8.32 -2.29
C ALA A 309 7.21 8.71 -1.13
N PRO A 310 6.69 9.06 0.06
CA PRO A 310 7.54 9.32 1.22
C PRO A 310 8.24 8.02 1.67
N PRO A 311 9.34 8.11 2.43
CA PRO A 311 9.99 6.95 3.02
C PRO A 311 9.02 6.12 3.88
N SER A 312 9.14 4.79 3.79
CA SER A 312 8.38 3.88 4.66
C SER A 312 8.97 3.86 6.06
N MET A 313 8.11 4.00 7.08
CA MET A 313 8.51 4.02 8.49
C MET A 313 8.07 2.75 9.20
N SER A 314 8.96 2.17 10.00
CA SER A 314 8.63 1.02 10.85
C SER A 314 7.70 1.43 11.99
N SER A 315 6.74 0.56 12.33
CA SER A 315 5.90 0.73 13.51
C SER A 315 6.73 0.72 14.80
N ARG A 316 6.32 1.50 15.80
CA ARG A 316 6.97 1.56 17.11
C ARG A 316 5.95 1.24 18.21
N THR A 317 6.34 0.40 19.16
CA THR A 317 5.52 0.02 20.31
C THR A 317 5.07 1.26 21.09
N GLY A 318 3.77 1.38 21.37
CA GLY A 318 3.18 2.50 22.11
C GLY A 318 2.82 3.75 21.28
N TYR A 319 3.08 3.74 19.97
CA TYR A 319 2.78 4.85 19.07
C TYR A 319 1.90 4.39 17.90
N GLY A 320 1.03 5.28 17.44
CA GLY A 320 0.12 5.04 16.33
C GLY A 320 0.85 5.09 14.99
N THR A 321 0.09 4.94 13.90
CA THR A 321 0.63 5.02 12.54
C THR A 321 1.35 6.35 12.34
N PRO A 322 2.64 6.33 11.96
CA PRO A 322 3.39 7.56 11.74
C PRO A 322 2.81 8.32 10.55
N TYR A 323 2.82 9.65 10.65
CA TYR A 323 2.41 10.54 9.58
C TYR A 323 3.44 11.65 9.40
N TRP A 324 3.37 12.33 8.26
CA TRP A 324 4.32 13.38 7.91
C TRP A 324 3.69 14.76 8.10
N VAL A 325 4.48 15.71 8.59
CA VAL A 325 4.10 17.13 8.65
C VAL A 325 5.09 17.99 7.90
N ASP A 326 4.61 19.09 7.32
CA ASP A 326 5.46 20.11 6.71
C ASP A 326 6.19 20.96 7.77
N SER A 327 7.01 21.91 7.32
CA SER A 327 7.76 22.83 8.20
C SER A 327 6.87 23.78 9.04
N LYS A 328 5.55 23.82 8.78
CA LYS A 328 4.56 24.59 9.52
C LYS A 328 3.69 23.69 10.42
N ASN A 329 4.05 22.42 10.58
CA ASN A 329 3.29 21.40 11.29
C ASN A 329 1.91 21.05 10.69
N ASN A 330 1.67 21.35 9.42
CA ASN A 330 0.47 20.86 8.73
C ASN A 330 0.70 19.42 8.28
N VAL A 331 -0.32 18.57 8.41
CA VAL A 331 -0.26 17.17 7.94
C VAL A 331 -0.10 17.14 6.42
N ALA A 332 0.93 16.44 5.95
CA ALA A 332 1.22 16.23 4.54
C ALA A 332 0.54 14.93 4.06
N ASP A 333 -0.45 15.06 3.17
CA ASP A 333 -1.12 13.92 2.56
C ASP A 333 -0.41 13.48 1.27
N PHE A 334 0.43 12.45 1.38
CA PHE A 334 1.12 11.87 0.23
C PHE A 334 0.23 10.94 -0.61
N THR A 335 -0.98 10.59 -0.15
CA THR A 335 -1.94 9.76 -0.90
C THR A 335 -2.50 10.54 -2.09
N THR A 336 -2.99 11.75 -1.82
CA THR A 336 -3.40 12.71 -2.85
C THR A 336 -2.17 13.32 -3.55
N GLY A 337 -1.10 13.51 -2.79
CA GLY A 337 0.22 13.94 -3.25
C GLY A 337 0.50 15.40 -2.93
N VAL A 338 1.79 15.73 -2.73
CA VAL A 338 2.23 17.07 -2.35
C VAL A 338 2.99 17.72 -3.50
N THR A 339 2.53 18.89 -3.96
CA THR A 339 3.20 19.64 -5.03
C THR A 339 4.48 20.30 -4.54
N ILE A 340 5.61 19.96 -5.17
CA ILE A 340 6.93 20.48 -4.79
C ILE A 340 7.30 21.71 -5.63
N ASN A 341 7.18 22.90 -5.04
CA ASN A 341 7.52 24.18 -5.71
C ASN A 341 8.62 24.98 -5.01
N LYS A 342 9.24 24.39 -4.00
CA LYS A 342 10.36 24.95 -3.21
C LYS A 342 11.05 23.81 -2.44
N ASP A 343 12.19 24.09 -1.83
CA ASP A 343 12.77 23.16 -0.87
C ASP A 343 11.78 22.88 0.26
N MET A 344 11.57 21.60 0.54
CA MET A 344 10.62 21.13 1.54
C MET A 344 11.32 20.24 2.55
N VAL A 345 10.90 20.38 3.81
CA VAL A 345 11.30 19.47 4.88
C VAL A 345 10.01 18.89 5.46
N PHE A 346 9.94 17.56 5.46
CA PHE A 346 8.87 16.82 6.09
C PHE A 346 9.41 16.12 7.33
N SER A 347 8.70 16.30 8.45
CA SER A 347 9.03 15.66 9.71
C SER A 347 8.11 14.47 9.96
N CYS A 348 8.67 13.32 10.26
CA CYS A 348 7.90 12.14 10.66
C CYS A 348 7.45 12.29 12.12
N VAL A 349 6.14 12.23 12.36
CA VAL A 349 5.52 12.28 13.68
C VAL A 349 4.96 10.92 14.02
N TYR A 350 5.34 10.40 15.19
CA TYR A 350 4.72 9.25 15.82
C TYR A 350 3.67 9.74 16.81
N PRO A 351 2.37 9.70 16.48
CA PRO A 351 1.34 10.09 17.44
C PRO A 351 1.40 9.10 18.61
N PRO A 352 1.41 9.58 19.87
CA PRO A 352 1.15 8.69 20.99
C PRO A 352 -0.24 8.09 20.78
N VAL A 353 -0.38 6.77 20.86
CA VAL A 353 -1.72 6.19 20.94
C VAL A 353 -2.28 6.70 22.26
N ALA A 354 -3.40 7.43 22.23
CA ALA A 354 -4.11 7.80 23.45
C ALA A 354 -4.27 6.52 24.29
N PRO A 355 -3.94 6.54 25.59
CA PRO A 355 -4.01 5.33 26.39
C PRO A 355 -5.43 4.78 26.31
N LYS A 356 -5.62 3.67 25.58
CA LYS A 356 -6.85 2.89 25.66
C LYS A 356 -7.04 2.54 27.13
N ALA A 357 -8.24 2.75 27.66
CA ALA A 357 -8.56 2.32 29.01
C ALA A 357 -8.20 0.83 29.13
N GLN A 358 -7.59 0.44 30.25
CA GLN A 358 -7.29 -0.95 30.53
C GLN A 358 -8.25 -1.45 31.59
N PHE A 359 -8.82 -2.62 31.35
CA PHE A 359 -9.66 -3.32 32.29
C PHE A 359 -8.98 -4.59 32.78
N ASN A 360 -9.24 -4.94 34.04
CA ASN A 360 -8.74 -6.16 34.63
C ASN A 360 -9.64 -7.32 34.19
N VAL A 361 -9.06 -8.33 33.55
CA VAL A 361 -9.71 -9.61 33.28
C VAL A 361 -9.18 -10.63 34.26
N THR A 362 -10.09 -11.31 34.96
CA THR A 362 -9.74 -12.29 35.99
C THR A 362 -9.90 -13.71 35.44
N PHE A 363 -8.90 -14.54 35.68
CA PHE A 363 -8.95 -15.97 35.42
C PHE A 363 -9.02 -16.70 36.75
N GLU A 364 -9.98 -17.59 36.89
CA GLU A 364 -10.15 -18.41 38.08
C GLU A 364 -9.56 -19.81 37.87
N ASN A 365 -9.15 -20.43 38.96
CA ASN A 365 -8.82 -21.84 39.05
C ASN A 365 -10.11 -22.68 39.10
N ILE A 366 -10.00 -24.01 39.01
CA ILE A 366 -11.15 -24.94 39.07
C ILE A 366 -11.91 -24.78 40.40
N ASN A 367 -11.18 -24.55 41.49
CA ASN A 367 -11.74 -24.32 42.83
C ASN A 367 -12.33 -22.91 43.04
N GLY A 368 -12.30 -22.03 42.03
CA GLY A 368 -12.83 -20.66 42.09
C GLY A 368 -11.88 -19.62 42.69
N SER A 369 -10.66 -20.00 43.10
CA SER A 369 -9.62 -19.04 43.48
C SER A 369 -9.07 -18.30 42.26
N THR A 370 -8.50 -17.11 42.44
CA THR A 370 -7.88 -16.40 41.31
C THR A 370 -6.60 -17.11 40.86
N PHE A 371 -6.56 -17.51 39.58
CA PHE A 371 -5.35 -17.98 38.91
C PHE A 371 -4.45 -16.80 38.55
N THR A 372 -4.97 -15.84 37.79
CA THR A 372 -4.26 -14.61 37.42
C THR A 372 -5.22 -13.49 37.04
N THR A 373 -4.71 -12.26 37.02
CA THR A 373 -5.43 -11.09 36.52
C THR A 373 -4.56 -10.38 35.49
N THR A 374 -5.09 -10.19 34.29
CA THR A 374 -4.38 -9.52 33.19
C THR A 374 -5.05 -8.21 32.84
N LYS A 375 -4.27 -7.22 32.39
CA LYS A 375 -4.82 -5.98 31.86
C LYS A 375 -5.05 -6.10 30.36
N VAL A 376 -6.27 -5.85 29.92
CA VAL A 376 -6.67 -5.87 28.51
C VAL A 376 -7.20 -4.49 28.14
N TYR A 377 -6.89 -4.03 26.94
CA TYR A 377 -7.38 -2.74 26.46
C TYR A 377 -8.86 -2.80 26.11
N ASP A 378 -9.56 -1.68 26.31
CA ASP A 378 -10.97 -1.52 25.95
C ASP A 378 -11.24 -1.93 24.49
N GLY A 379 -12.22 -2.82 24.33
CA GLY A 379 -12.66 -3.42 23.07
C GLY A 379 -11.84 -4.62 22.59
N ASP A 380 -10.69 -4.92 23.19
CA ASP A 380 -9.84 -6.06 22.79
C ASP A 380 -10.31 -7.37 23.45
N PHE A 381 -9.70 -8.50 23.06
CA PHE A 381 -9.96 -9.84 23.62
C PHE A 381 -8.91 -10.24 24.66
N ALA A 382 -9.28 -11.13 25.58
CA ALA A 382 -8.35 -11.63 26.59
C ALA A 382 -7.28 -12.55 25.98
N ASN A 383 -6.04 -12.43 26.47
CA ASN A 383 -4.96 -13.35 26.09
C ASN A 383 -5.03 -14.63 26.92
N ASP A 384 -4.57 -15.74 26.34
CA ASP A 384 -4.47 -17.02 27.05
C ASP A 384 -3.49 -16.90 28.23
N PRO A 385 -3.93 -17.12 29.49
CA PRO A 385 -3.07 -17.03 30.66
C PRO A 385 -2.25 -18.30 30.91
N GLY A 386 -2.42 -19.35 30.10
CA GLY A 386 -1.84 -20.67 30.33
C GLY A 386 -2.76 -21.62 31.10
N ILE A 387 -2.18 -22.70 31.66
CA ILE A 387 -2.92 -23.79 32.30
C ILE A 387 -3.15 -23.48 33.80
N PRO A 388 -4.36 -23.70 34.35
CA PRO A 388 -4.66 -23.55 35.78
C PRO A 388 -3.73 -24.37 36.68
N THR A 389 -3.39 -23.86 37.85
CA THR A 389 -2.43 -24.52 38.76
C THR A 389 -3.05 -25.58 39.64
N ASP A 390 -4.37 -25.57 39.84
CA ASP A 390 -5.07 -26.50 40.73
C ASP A 390 -5.62 -27.75 40.02
N MET A 391 -5.26 -27.91 38.75
CA MET A 391 -5.62 -29.06 37.94
C MET A 391 -4.75 -30.28 38.27
N ASP A 392 -5.36 -31.46 38.39
CA ASP A 392 -4.64 -32.72 38.47
C ASP A 392 -4.19 -33.14 37.07
N THR A 393 -3.00 -32.69 36.66
CA THR A 393 -2.46 -32.95 35.31
C THR A 393 -2.23 -34.43 35.00
N ILE A 394 -2.21 -35.29 36.02
CA ILE A 394 -2.16 -36.74 35.85
C ILE A 394 -3.54 -37.25 35.44
N LYS A 395 -4.63 -36.77 36.05
CA LYS A 395 -5.99 -37.30 35.87
C LYS A 395 -6.88 -36.47 34.95
N GLN A 396 -6.44 -35.30 34.53
CA GLN A 396 -7.26 -34.37 33.74
C GLN A 396 -6.46 -33.84 32.56
N ASP A 397 -7.18 -33.36 31.55
CA ASP A 397 -6.70 -32.56 30.42
C ASP A 397 -7.33 -31.17 30.44
N PHE A 398 -6.52 -30.16 30.14
CA PHE A 398 -6.99 -28.79 29.99
C PHE A 398 -7.55 -28.64 28.57
N VAL A 399 -8.80 -28.18 28.48
CA VAL A 399 -9.47 -28.05 27.18
C VAL A 399 -9.37 -26.62 26.67
N LYS A 400 -9.88 -25.65 27.44
CA LYS A 400 -9.89 -24.21 27.09
C LYS A 400 -10.36 -23.35 28.26
N TRP A 401 -10.20 -22.04 28.12
CA TRP A 401 -10.86 -21.04 28.95
C TRP A 401 -12.23 -20.65 28.37
N VAL A 402 -13.24 -20.50 29.23
CA VAL A 402 -14.58 -20.04 28.85
C VAL A 402 -15.08 -18.92 29.76
N TYR A 403 -15.94 -18.06 29.22
CA TYR A 403 -16.49 -16.94 29.97
C TYR A 403 -17.44 -17.46 31.06
N LYS A 404 -17.20 -17.07 32.31
CA LYS A 404 -17.91 -17.60 33.49
C LYS A 404 -19.43 -17.41 33.43
N SER A 405 -19.89 -16.33 32.82
CA SER A 405 -21.33 -16.02 32.69
C SER A 405 -21.98 -16.72 31.49
N ASP A 406 -21.19 -17.22 30.53
CA ASP A 406 -21.65 -17.93 29.34
C ASP A 406 -20.57 -18.88 28.81
N ASN A 407 -20.62 -20.13 29.27
CA ASN A 407 -19.62 -21.16 28.98
C ASN A 407 -19.54 -21.56 27.48
N SER A 408 -20.43 -21.05 26.62
CA SER A 408 -20.34 -21.24 25.17
C SER A 408 -19.27 -20.36 24.52
N LYS A 409 -18.86 -19.27 25.19
CA LYS A 409 -17.93 -18.25 24.67
C LYS A 409 -16.51 -18.47 25.21
N GLY A 410 -15.55 -18.50 24.29
CA GLY A 410 -14.12 -18.54 24.58
C GLY A 410 -13.50 -17.14 24.69
N LEU A 411 -12.17 -17.11 24.80
CA LEU A 411 -11.39 -15.87 24.99
C LEU A 411 -11.58 -14.85 23.86
N THR A 412 -11.81 -15.32 22.64
CA THR A 412 -11.99 -14.50 21.43
C THR A 412 -13.44 -14.11 21.16
N ASP A 413 -14.39 -14.55 22.00
CA ASP A 413 -15.82 -14.33 21.79
C ASP A 413 -16.38 -13.21 22.70
N VAL A 414 -15.56 -12.67 23.60
CA VAL A 414 -15.93 -11.64 24.58
C VAL A 414 -14.97 -10.45 24.48
N SER A 415 -15.45 -9.35 23.89
CA SER A 415 -14.74 -8.07 23.91
C SER A 415 -14.78 -7.46 25.31
N ILE A 416 -13.64 -6.96 25.78
CA ILE A 416 -13.50 -6.45 27.15
C ILE A 416 -13.83 -4.96 27.19
N THR A 417 -14.91 -4.60 27.89
CA THR A 417 -15.35 -3.20 28.06
C THR A 417 -15.43 -2.75 29.52
N ASP A 418 -15.18 -3.65 30.47
CA ASP A 418 -15.12 -3.38 31.90
C ASP A 418 -14.28 -4.43 32.65
N SER A 419 -14.08 -4.24 33.96
CA SER A 419 -13.29 -5.17 34.80
C SER A 419 -14.12 -6.29 35.45
N SER A 420 -15.35 -6.54 34.99
CA SER A 420 -16.23 -7.58 35.53
C SER A 420 -16.05 -8.94 34.84
N VAL A 421 -15.27 -8.98 33.75
CA VAL A 421 -15.07 -10.18 32.95
C VAL A 421 -14.21 -11.21 33.68
N VAL A 422 -14.76 -12.40 33.85
CA VAL A 422 -14.11 -13.55 34.48
C VAL A 422 -14.13 -14.76 33.56
N PHE A 423 -13.00 -15.41 33.37
CA PHE A 423 -12.88 -16.70 32.66
C PHE A 423 -12.60 -17.83 33.64
N VAL A 424 -13.20 -18.99 33.38
CA VAL A 424 -13.02 -20.24 34.13
C VAL A 424 -12.50 -21.34 33.20
N PRO A 425 -11.72 -22.31 33.70
CA PRO A 425 -11.15 -23.34 32.88
C PRO A 425 -12.16 -24.46 32.65
N VAL A 426 -12.15 -25.02 31.45
CA VAL A 426 -12.82 -26.27 31.11
C VAL A 426 -11.77 -27.36 31.14
N VAL A 427 -11.95 -28.34 32.01
CA VAL A 427 -11.12 -29.53 32.11
C VAL A 427 -11.92 -30.78 31.80
N GLN A 428 -11.26 -31.77 31.24
CA GLN A 428 -11.81 -33.09 30.95
C GLN A 428 -11.07 -34.13 31.77
N ASN A 429 -11.77 -35.07 32.39
CA ASN A 429 -11.12 -36.17 33.09
C ASN A 429 -10.55 -37.17 32.08
N LYS A 430 -9.32 -37.61 32.31
CA LYS A 430 -8.70 -38.75 31.63
C LYS A 430 -9.36 -40.04 32.10
N HIS A 431 -9.34 -41.05 31.24
CA HIS A 431 -9.83 -42.38 31.54
C HIS A 431 -8.81 -43.15 32.35
N LYS A 432 -9.28 -43.84 33.38
CA LYS A 432 -8.45 -44.70 34.22
C LYS A 432 -8.19 -46.02 33.48
N VAL A 433 -6.91 -46.36 33.31
CA VAL A 433 -6.47 -47.62 32.71
C VAL A 433 -5.74 -48.46 33.75
N GLU A 434 -6.18 -49.70 33.89
CA GLU A 434 -5.65 -50.65 34.89
C GLU A 434 -5.18 -51.95 34.21
N PHE A 435 -4.26 -52.66 34.88
CA PHE A 435 -3.66 -53.87 34.36
C PHE A 435 -3.87 -55.03 35.31
N LYS A 436 -4.25 -56.20 34.78
CA LYS A 436 -4.47 -57.44 35.52
C LYS A 436 -3.50 -58.53 35.08
N LEU A 437 -2.81 -59.12 36.04
CA LEU A 437 -2.00 -60.32 35.87
C LEU A 437 -2.59 -61.44 36.74
N ASN A 438 -2.86 -62.59 36.14
CA ASN A 438 -3.44 -63.76 36.81
C ASN A 438 -4.72 -63.42 37.61
N GLY A 439 -5.57 -62.55 37.04
CA GLY A 439 -6.84 -62.13 37.64
C GLY A 439 -6.73 -61.04 38.73
N SER A 440 -5.52 -60.63 39.11
CA SER A 440 -5.29 -59.60 40.13
C SER A 440 -4.79 -58.30 39.52
N LEU A 441 -5.24 -57.16 40.07
CA LEU A 441 -4.76 -55.83 39.67
C LEU A 441 -3.30 -55.64 40.04
N ILE A 442 -2.52 -55.09 39.10
CA ILE A 442 -1.17 -54.60 39.35
C ILE A 442 -1.30 -53.15 39.83
N ASN A 443 -1.50 -52.95 41.13
CA ASN A 443 -1.82 -51.64 41.72
C ASN A 443 -0.79 -50.53 41.46
N ALA A 444 0.47 -50.87 41.14
CA ALA A 444 1.51 -49.91 40.79
C ALA A 444 1.47 -49.47 39.31
N SER A 445 0.54 -49.99 38.50
CA SER A 445 0.50 -49.80 37.05
C SER A 445 -0.72 -49.03 36.55
N THR A 446 -1.56 -48.49 37.44
CA THR A 446 -2.68 -47.63 37.00
C THR A 446 -2.13 -46.39 36.31
N ILE A 447 -2.62 -46.14 35.10
CA ILE A 447 -2.31 -44.93 34.32
C ILE A 447 -3.61 -44.21 33.98
N TYR A 448 -3.50 -42.93 33.63
CA TYR A 448 -4.61 -42.12 33.19
C TYR A 448 -4.35 -41.65 31.76
N VAL A 449 -5.27 -41.95 30.86
CA VAL A 449 -5.11 -41.77 29.41
C VAL A 449 -6.17 -40.78 28.91
N SER A 450 -5.73 -39.80 28.13
CA SER A 450 -6.62 -38.84 27.48
C SER A 450 -7.61 -39.53 26.55
N ASP A 451 -8.81 -38.96 26.43
CA ASP A 451 -9.86 -39.49 25.58
C ASP A 451 -9.39 -39.66 24.12
N GLY A 452 -9.60 -40.85 23.56
CA GLY A 452 -9.19 -41.24 22.21
C GLY A 452 -7.70 -41.59 22.05
N GLN A 453 -6.86 -41.48 23.09
CA GLN A 453 -5.44 -41.85 23.02
C GLN A 453 -5.20 -43.32 23.36
N TYR A 454 -4.01 -43.82 23.02
CA TYR A 454 -3.61 -45.21 23.31
C TYR A 454 -2.92 -45.32 24.67
N ALA A 455 -3.19 -46.41 25.38
CA ALA A 455 -2.50 -46.74 26.63
C ALA A 455 -1.06 -47.20 26.35
N THR A 456 -0.15 -46.92 27.28
CA THR A 456 1.23 -47.41 27.22
C THR A 456 1.37 -48.72 27.98
N TYR A 457 2.37 -49.54 27.61
CA TYR A 457 2.64 -50.80 28.30
C TYR A 457 3.01 -50.54 29.77
N PRO A 458 2.49 -51.35 30.71
CA PRO A 458 2.92 -51.30 32.10
C PRO A 458 4.37 -51.80 32.16
N GLY A 459 5.22 -51.12 32.94
CA GLY A 459 6.68 -51.26 32.88
C GLY A 459 7.23 -52.68 32.67
N ALA A 460 7.25 -53.52 33.71
CA ALA A 460 7.86 -54.84 33.61
C ALA A 460 7.01 -55.82 32.77
N ILE A 461 7.68 -56.61 31.93
CA ILE A 461 7.05 -57.68 31.15
C ILE A 461 6.45 -58.73 32.11
N PRO A 462 5.16 -59.07 31.99
CA PRO A 462 4.54 -60.08 32.83
C PRO A 462 5.22 -61.44 32.74
N VAL A 463 5.39 -62.09 33.89
CA VAL A 463 5.91 -63.46 33.96
C VAL A 463 4.73 -64.42 34.11
N PRO A 464 4.53 -65.40 33.20
CA PRO A 464 3.49 -66.40 33.34
C PRO A 464 3.75 -67.31 34.55
N SER A 465 2.69 -67.76 35.20
CA SER A 465 2.78 -68.83 36.21
C SER A 465 3.08 -70.21 35.59
N ASP A 466 2.68 -70.40 34.33
CA ASP A 466 2.97 -71.59 33.54
C ASP A 466 4.35 -71.46 32.89
N THR A 467 5.30 -72.31 33.32
CA THR A 467 6.67 -72.30 32.81
C THR A 467 6.78 -72.77 31.36
N THR A 468 5.71 -73.29 30.76
CA THR A 468 5.65 -73.63 29.33
C THR A 468 5.19 -72.46 28.46
N LYS A 469 4.89 -71.29 29.04
CA LYS A 469 4.39 -70.11 28.32
C LYS A 469 5.34 -68.92 28.40
N ILE A 470 5.15 -67.98 27.47
CA ILE A 470 5.78 -66.65 27.44
C ILE A 470 4.72 -65.57 27.25
N PHE A 471 5.00 -64.36 27.72
CA PHE A 471 4.13 -63.21 27.48
C PHE A 471 3.99 -62.93 25.99
N ASP A 472 2.77 -62.67 25.54
CA ASP A 472 2.47 -62.30 24.16
C ASP A 472 2.14 -60.82 24.06
N LYS A 473 1.04 -60.38 24.70
CA LYS A 473 0.53 -59.01 24.61
C LYS A 473 -0.45 -58.66 25.74
N TRP A 474 -0.80 -57.38 25.85
CA TRP A 474 -1.90 -56.90 26.68
C TRP A 474 -3.16 -56.73 25.82
N VAL A 475 -4.27 -57.30 26.28
CA VAL A 475 -5.57 -57.19 25.60
C VAL A 475 -6.65 -56.64 26.53
N VAL A 476 -7.66 -55.97 25.99
CA VAL A 476 -8.79 -55.46 26.78
C VAL A 476 -9.53 -56.62 27.46
N GLU A 477 -9.84 -56.48 28.75
CA GLU A 477 -10.54 -57.50 29.52
C GLU A 477 -11.87 -57.88 28.86
N GLY A 478 -12.05 -59.17 28.60
CA GLY A 478 -13.23 -59.71 27.91
C GLY A 478 -13.24 -59.55 26.39
N LYS A 479 -12.18 -59.00 25.79
CA LYS A 479 -12.03 -58.84 24.33
C LYS A 479 -10.67 -59.37 23.84
N SER A 480 -10.45 -59.33 22.53
CA SER A 480 -9.16 -59.70 21.89
C SER A 480 -8.37 -58.47 21.39
N ASP A 481 -8.86 -57.27 21.71
CA ASP A 481 -8.31 -56.00 21.23
C ASP A 481 -6.99 -55.69 21.93
N ASP A 482 -5.93 -55.46 21.15
CA ASP A 482 -4.58 -55.20 21.64
C ASP A 482 -4.42 -53.77 22.17
N ILE A 483 -3.61 -53.59 23.21
CA ILE A 483 -3.29 -52.28 23.80
C ILE A 483 -2.75 -51.27 22.78
N SER A 484 -1.96 -51.71 21.80
CA SER A 484 -1.33 -50.88 20.77
C SER A 484 -2.31 -50.42 19.70
N SER A 485 -3.51 -51.02 19.62
CA SER A 485 -4.52 -50.73 18.61
C SER A 485 -5.88 -50.30 19.18
N THR A 486 -5.98 -50.14 20.50
CA THR A 486 -7.25 -49.76 21.15
C THR A 486 -7.19 -48.33 21.69
N PRO A 487 -7.89 -47.36 21.07
CA PRO A 487 -8.03 -46.02 21.64
C PRO A 487 -8.92 -46.07 22.89
N ILE A 488 -8.53 -45.35 23.93
CA ILE A 488 -9.21 -45.33 25.22
C ILE A 488 -10.29 -44.24 25.21
N THR A 489 -11.55 -44.65 25.22
CA THR A 489 -12.72 -43.74 25.27
C THR A 489 -13.55 -43.89 26.56
N SER A 490 -13.11 -44.77 27.45
CA SER A 490 -13.70 -45.02 28.77
C SER A 490 -12.67 -45.68 29.67
N ASP A 491 -12.90 -45.69 30.99
CA ASP A 491 -12.12 -46.52 31.92
C ASP A 491 -11.99 -47.96 31.40
N THR A 492 -10.76 -48.47 31.35
CA THR A 492 -10.41 -49.70 30.64
C THR A 492 -9.47 -50.56 31.47
N VAL A 493 -9.65 -51.88 31.42
CA VAL A 493 -8.75 -52.85 32.07
C VAL A 493 -8.09 -53.71 31.00
N PHE A 494 -6.76 -53.84 31.05
CA PHE A 494 -5.99 -54.74 30.21
C PHE A 494 -5.56 -55.99 30.99
N VAL A 495 -5.63 -57.15 30.35
CA VAL A 495 -5.19 -58.45 30.89
C VAL A 495 -4.01 -58.98 30.09
N ALA A 496 -3.05 -59.60 30.79
CA ALA A 496 -1.89 -60.21 30.16
C ALA A 496 -2.30 -61.50 29.42
N GLN A 497 -1.98 -61.59 28.14
CA GLN A 497 -2.14 -62.79 27.33
C GLN A 497 -0.79 -63.49 27.16
N PHE A 498 -0.80 -64.81 27.24
CA PHE A 498 0.39 -65.66 27.13
C PHE A 498 0.24 -66.64 25.97
N LYS A 499 1.35 -66.97 25.31
CA LYS A 499 1.45 -67.98 24.27
C LYS A 499 2.43 -69.09 24.68
N ASP A 500 2.33 -70.24 24.04
CA ASP A 500 3.22 -71.37 24.33
C ASP A 500 4.66 -71.02 23.95
N LYS A 501 5.61 -71.49 24.77
CA LYS A 501 7.03 -71.45 24.46
C LYS A 501 7.28 -72.22 23.17
N PRO A 502 8.16 -71.72 22.29
CA PRO A 502 8.62 -72.50 21.15
C PRO A 502 9.16 -73.87 21.62
N THR A 503 8.78 -74.94 20.93
CA THR A 503 9.32 -76.29 21.19
C THR A 503 10.64 -76.46 20.44
N LEU A 504 11.71 -76.81 21.16
CA LEU A 504 13.07 -76.96 20.63
C LEU A 504 13.19 -78.18 19.69
N PRO A 505 13.71 -78.05 18.46
CA PRO A 505 14.13 -79.17 17.61
C PRO A 505 15.24 -80.05 18.25
N SER A 506 15.16 -81.37 18.07
CA SER A 506 16.19 -82.32 18.53
C SER A 506 17.50 -82.19 17.73
N GLY A 507 18.66 -82.11 18.40
CA GLY A 507 19.98 -82.05 17.76
C GLY A 507 20.67 -80.68 17.73
N SER A 508 20.26 -79.77 18.61
CA SER A 508 20.77 -78.39 18.68
C SER A 508 21.98 -78.28 19.61
N SER A 509 22.98 -77.47 19.24
CA SER A 509 24.10 -77.13 20.12
C SER A 509 23.74 -75.93 21.00
N ARG A 510 24.21 -75.96 22.26
CA ARG A 510 24.05 -74.84 23.21
C ARG A 510 25.36 -74.09 23.36
N ILE A 511 25.30 -72.77 23.45
CA ILE A 511 26.41 -71.89 23.78
C ILE A 511 26.04 -71.15 25.06
N LYS A 512 26.89 -71.30 26.07
CA LYS A 512 26.82 -70.56 27.32
C LYS A 512 27.98 -69.58 27.39
N VAL A 513 27.69 -68.30 27.61
CA VAL A 513 28.72 -67.26 27.75
C VAL A 513 28.57 -66.53 29.07
N HIS A 514 29.62 -66.57 29.88
CA HIS A 514 29.74 -65.82 31.12
C HIS A 514 30.28 -64.42 30.84
N ILE A 515 29.50 -63.37 31.11
CA ILE A 515 29.91 -61.98 30.85
C ILE A 515 30.58 -61.39 32.11
N LEU A 516 31.91 -61.41 32.16
CA LEU A 516 32.68 -60.95 33.33
C LEU A 516 32.99 -59.45 33.29
N THR A 517 33.09 -58.86 32.10
CA THR A 517 33.31 -57.43 31.91
C THR A 517 32.43 -56.87 30.81
N LYS A 518 32.18 -55.55 30.84
CA LYS A 518 31.43 -54.87 29.79
C LYS A 518 32.29 -54.77 28.52
N PRO A 519 31.77 -55.07 27.32
CA PRO A 519 32.49 -54.86 26.07
C PRO A 519 32.82 -53.38 25.86
N SER A 520 34.00 -53.08 25.33
CA SER A 520 34.43 -51.70 25.06
C SER A 520 33.69 -51.06 23.88
N ASN A 521 33.28 -51.88 22.90
CA ASN A 521 32.69 -51.39 21.66
C ASN A 521 31.27 -51.92 21.45
N GLY A 522 30.31 -51.23 22.07
CA GLY A 522 28.88 -51.50 21.92
C GLY A 522 28.37 -52.67 22.77
N ASN A 523 27.14 -52.52 23.27
CA ASN A 523 26.48 -53.50 24.12
C ASN A 523 25.55 -54.40 23.28
N HIS A 524 26.10 -55.24 22.41
CA HIS A 524 25.30 -56.09 21.53
C HIS A 524 25.98 -57.42 21.25
N ILE A 525 25.19 -58.39 20.80
CA ILE A 525 25.67 -59.69 20.32
C ILE A 525 25.30 -59.80 18.85
N VAL A 526 26.24 -60.33 18.05
CA VAL A 526 26.02 -60.65 16.65
C VAL A 526 26.16 -62.15 16.45
N CYS A 527 25.09 -62.76 15.97
CA CYS A 527 25.09 -64.15 15.51
C CYS A 527 24.97 -64.14 13.98
N SER A 528 25.96 -64.66 13.28
CA SER A 528 26.03 -64.62 11.81
C SER A 528 26.43 -65.96 11.19
N GLY A 529 26.08 -66.13 9.92
CA GLY A 529 26.41 -67.29 9.08
C GLY A 529 25.47 -67.37 7.86
N ASN A 530 25.51 -68.47 7.10
CA ASN A 530 24.79 -68.56 5.82
C ASN A 530 24.16 -69.94 5.60
N PRO A 531 22.84 -70.12 5.82
CA PRO A 531 21.93 -69.42 6.74
C PRO A 531 22.06 -69.89 8.20
N VAL A 532 21.60 -69.09 9.17
CA VAL A 532 21.66 -69.42 10.61
C VAL A 532 20.30 -69.28 11.28
N ASP A 533 19.93 -70.34 11.99
CA ASP A 533 18.76 -70.41 12.86
C ASP A 533 19.24 -70.58 14.30
N PHE A 534 18.79 -69.71 15.21
CA PHE A 534 19.17 -69.75 16.62
C PHE A 534 18.09 -69.19 17.54
N GLU A 535 18.21 -69.47 18.84
CA GLU A 535 17.35 -69.00 19.92
C GLU A 535 18.19 -68.37 21.01
N VAL A 536 17.78 -67.20 21.50
CA VAL A 536 18.40 -66.52 22.64
C VAL A 536 17.32 -66.19 23.65
N THR A 537 17.52 -66.57 24.91
CA THR A 537 16.62 -66.22 26.03
C THR A 537 15.13 -66.54 25.78
N GLY A 538 14.81 -67.60 25.03
CA GLY A 538 13.43 -68.01 24.74
C GLY A 538 12.79 -67.41 23.49
N GLN A 539 13.53 -66.64 22.69
CA GLN A 539 13.05 -66.07 21.43
C GLN A 539 13.79 -66.69 20.23
N VAL A 540 13.03 -67.31 19.31
CA VAL A 540 13.58 -67.91 18.07
C VAL A 540 13.79 -66.81 17.03
N ILE A 541 15.00 -66.73 16.47
CA ILE A 541 15.41 -65.77 15.44
C ILE A 541 15.92 -66.56 14.23
N ARG A 542 15.29 -66.34 13.06
CA ARG A 542 15.71 -66.95 11.78
C ARG A 542 16.30 -65.88 10.88
N THR A 543 17.50 -66.11 10.36
CA THR A 543 18.19 -65.15 9.49
C THR A 543 18.52 -65.75 8.13
N SER A 544 18.12 -65.07 7.06
CA SER A 544 18.36 -65.48 5.67
C SER A 544 19.50 -64.69 4.99
N THR A 545 20.26 -63.89 5.75
CA THR A 545 21.29 -63.00 5.21
C THR A 545 22.62 -63.14 5.95
N TYR A 546 23.72 -63.05 5.20
CA TYR A 546 25.10 -63.15 5.68
C TYR A 546 25.47 -62.16 6.80
N TRP A 547 24.69 -61.09 6.95
CA TRP A 547 24.95 -60.00 7.90
C TRP A 547 24.53 -60.34 9.34
N GLY A 548 23.87 -61.48 9.56
CA GLY A 548 23.50 -61.97 10.89
C GLY A 548 22.37 -61.18 11.55
N SER A 549 22.02 -61.60 12.78
CA SER A 549 21.05 -60.91 13.64
C SER A 549 21.77 -60.21 14.79
N TYR A 550 21.38 -58.95 15.01
CA TYR A 550 21.94 -58.07 16.04
C TYR A 550 20.96 -57.96 17.21
N MET A 551 21.41 -58.27 18.42
CA MET A 551 20.62 -58.07 19.64
C MET A 551 21.28 -56.99 20.49
N ASN A 552 20.61 -55.84 20.62
CA ASN A 552 21.10 -54.68 21.37
C ASN A 552 20.73 -54.78 22.86
N ASP A 553 21.63 -54.24 23.69
CA ASP A 553 21.53 -54.06 25.14
C ASP A 553 21.34 -55.31 25.99
N GLN A 554 21.78 -56.47 25.47
CA GLN A 554 21.59 -57.76 26.14
C GLN A 554 22.73 -58.15 27.10
N LEU A 555 23.90 -57.51 27.03
CA LEU A 555 25.06 -57.94 27.84
C LEU A 555 25.07 -57.22 29.19
N LYS A 556 24.93 -57.99 30.27
CA LYS A 556 25.06 -57.50 31.66
C LYS A 556 26.21 -58.20 32.35
N VAL A 557 27.08 -57.43 32.99
CA VAL A 557 28.20 -57.97 33.76
C VAL A 557 27.66 -58.82 34.92
N GLY A 558 28.23 -60.02 35.09
CA GLY A 558 27.79 -60.99 36.09
C GLY A 558 26.56 -61.80 35.70
N THR A 559 26.18 -61.81 34.42
CA THR A 559 25.09 -62.66 33.90
C THR A 559 25.60 -63.69 32.91
N ASP A 560 24.85 -64.80 32.82
CA ASP A 560 25.07 -65.85 31.85
C ASP A 560 24.14 -65.61 30.66
N LEU A 561 24.69 -65.67 29.45
CA LEU A 561 23.95 -65.66 28.20
C LEU A 561 23.86 -67.08 27.66
N GLU A 562 22.66 -67.53 27.31
CA GLU A 562 22.44 -68.81 26.66
C GLU A 562 21.88 -68.62 25.24
N ILE A 563 22.56 -69.26 24.28
CA ILE A 563 22.20 -69.29 22.85
C ILE A 563 22.08 -70.76 22.43
N LEU A 564 20.98 -71.13 21.80
CA LEU A 564 20.84 -72.41 21.11
C LEU A 564 20.92 -72.18 19.62
N PHE A 565 21.68 -72.98 18.88
CA PHE A 565 21.73 -72.86 17.42
C PHE A 565 21.52 -74.20 16.73
N TYR A 566 20.83 -74.12 15.59
CA TYR A 566 20.37 -75.26 14.82
C TYR A 566 21.18 -75.46 13.53
N SER A 567 21.76 -74.37 13.00
CA SER A 567 22.55 -74.39 11.78
C SER A 567 23.88 -75.15 11.95
N ASP A 568 24.38 -75.75 10.87
CA ASP A 568 25.66 -76.48 10.84
C ASP A 568 26.82 -75.69 11.44
N THR A 569 26.83 -74.37 11.23
CA THR A 569 27.80 -73.46 11.86
C THR A 569 27.15 -72.16 12.30
N ILE A 570 27.73 -71.53 13.32
CA ILE A 570 27.38 -70.17 13.75
C ILE A 570 28.66 -69.40 14.08
N ASN A 571 28.69 -68.13 13.69
CA ASN A 571 29.73 -67.19 14.10
C ASN A 571 29.15 -66.29 15.18
N LEU A 572 29.69 -66.38 16.38
CA LEU A 572 29.31 -65.56 17.53
C LEU A 572 30.32 -64.44 17.73
N GLN A 573 29.83 -63.21 17.80
CA GLN A 573 30.62 -62.03 18.10
C GLN A 573 29.97 -61.23 19.24
N ILE A 574 30.79 -60.77 20.19
CA ILE A 574 30.35 -59.98 21.36
C ILE A 574 30.88 -58.55 21.24
N GLY A 575 29.97 -57.58 21.15
CA GLY A 575 30.25 -56.22 20.73
C GLY A 575 30.82 -56.16 19.30
N TRP A 576 31.21 -54.97 18.84
CA TRP A 576 31.99 -54.79 17.61
C TRP A 576 33.48 -55.04 17.89
N THR A 577 33.77 -56.07 18.68
CA THR A 577 35.13 -56.43 19.08
C THR A 577 35.69 -57.51 18.16
N SER A 578 37.01 -57.71 18.19
CA SER A 578 37.68 -58.81 17.49
C SER A 578 37.46 -60.19 18.13
N ALA A 579 36.67 -60.30 19.22
CA ALA A 579 36.31 -61.58 19.82
C ALA A 579 35.17 -62.24 19.04
N THR A 580 35.54 -62.92 17.94
CA THR A 580 34.63 -63.75 17.15
C THR A 580 35.02 -65.22 17.30
N VAL A 581 34.03 -66.08 17.50
CA VAL A 581 34.22 -67.54 17.50
C VAL A 581 33.28 -68.19 16.49
N ASN A 582 33.83 -69.12 15.71
CA ASN A 582 33.07 -69.92 14.75
C ASN A 582 32.86 -71.30 15.36
N LEU A 583 31.60 -71.70 15.52
CA LEU A 583 31.18 -72.92 16.19
C LEU A 583 30.45 -73.82 15.20
N THR A 584 30.57 -75.12 15.37
CA THR A 584 29.89 -76.13 14.54
C THR A 584 28.80 -76.80 15.37
N ASN A 585 27.62 -77.01 14.81
CA ASN A 585 26.58 -77.75 15.52
C ASN A 585 26.99 -79.23 15.59
N ASN A 586 27.12 -79.73 16.81
CA ASN A 586 27.42 -81.12 17.11
C ASN A 586 26.45 -81.71 18.15
N GLY A 587 25.36 -80.99 18.48
CA GLY A 587 24.42 -81.34 19.54
C GLY A 587 24.99 -81.25 20.97
N GLY A 588 26.20 -80.72 21.13
CA GLY A 588 26.88 -80.54 22.41
C GLY A 588 26.80 -79.12 22.97
N GLU A 589 27.47 -78.90 24.11
CA GLU A 589 27.53 -77.61 24.79
C GLU A 589 28.90 -76.95 24.58
N TYR A 590 28.87 -75.65 24.30
CA TYR A 590 30.01 -74.75 24.24
C TYR A 590 29.94 -73.80 25.43
N GLU A 591 31.06 -73.62 26.14
CA GLU A 591 31.14 -72.72 27.29
C GLU A 591 32.29 -71.74 27.10
N TYR A 592 32.00 -70.45 27.26
CA TYR A 592 32.94 -69.35 27.09
C TYR A 592 32.83 -68.32 28.20
N TRP A 593 33.94 -67.65 28.49
CA TRP A 593 34.01 -66.50 29.38
C TRP A 593 34.44 -65.28 28.60
N PHE A 594 33.69 -64.20 28.70
CA PHE A 594 33.99 -62.92 28.07
C PHE A 594 34.60 -61.95 29.09
N LYS A 595 35.87 -61.60 28.91
CA LYS A 595 36.63 -60.65 29.76
C LYS A 595 37.55 -59.78 28.89
N ASP A 596 37.53 -58.47 29.10
CA ASP A 596 38.38 -57.48 28.43
C ASP A 596 38.43 -57.63 26.89
N ASP A 597 37.24 -57.68 26.26
CA ASP A 597 37.04 -57.85 24.81
C ASP A 597 37.66 -59.12 24.20
N LYS A 598 37.80 -60.16 25.01
CA LYS A 598 38.30 -61.49 24.60
C LYS A 598 37.38 -62.59 25.11
N LEU A 599 37.31 -63.66 24.32
CA LEU A 599 36.63 -64.90 24.67
C LEU A 599 37.66 -65.94 25.12
N TYR A 600 37.38 -66.58 26.25
CA TYR A 600 38.20 -67.64 26.84
C TYR A 600 37.37 -68.91 26.93
N THR A 601 37.99 -70.08 26.74
CA THR A 601 37.36 -71.41 26.87
C THR A 601 37.41 -71.95 28.31
N SER A 602 37.93 -71.16 29.24
CA SER A 602 38.01 -71.44 30.67
C SER A 602 37.99 -70.13 31.43
N ASP A 603 37.53 -70.14 32.68
CA ASP A 603 37.40 -68.93 33.49
C ASP A 603 38.74 -68.16 33.60
N PRO A 604 38.81 -66.91 33.08
CA PRO A 604 39.98 -66.05 33.14
C PRO A 604 40.00 -65.17 34.41
N SER A 605 39.13 -65.45 35.39
CA SER A 605 38.96 -64.68 36.62
C SER A 605 40.26 -64.44 37.39
#